data_AF-A0A4R5UC79-F1
#
_entry.id   AF-A0A4R5UC79-F1
#
_cell.length_a   1.000
_cell.length_b   1.000
_cell.length_c   1.000
_cell.angle_alpha   90.00
_cell.angle_beta   90.00
_cell.angle_gamma   90.00
#
_symmetry.space_group_name_H-M   'P 1'
#
loop_
_entity.id
_entity.type
_entity.pdbx_description
1 polymer ?
#
loop_
_entity_poly.entity_id
_entity_poly.type
_entity_poly.pdbx_seq_one_letter_code
_entity_poly.pdbx_strand_id
1 'polypeptide(L)'
;MDAVRHQRFIHPNPDSATLPVYPEDRLPLRLDPVVVCVDAVIDVEGLVSAAVPRSDDACAPPAGIDTAAFVASALAAVRGWTYAPALLCVAPEDFVGDDPCMAEHVVETPTAVRLSYAFRFSQSAGTPQVERVGAP
;
A
#
# COMPACT_ATOMS: atom_id res chain seq x y z
N MET A 1 3.23 6.03 -31.66
CA MET A 1 2.34 5.79 -30.50
C MET A 1 1.86 4.34 -30.60
N ASP A 2 2.72 3.37 -30.24
CA ASP A 2 2.41 1.93 -30.31
C ASP A 2 2.81 1.15 -29.04
N ALA A 3 3.60 1.76 -28.15
CA ALA A 3 4.17 1.09 -26.98
C ALA A 3 3.14 0.54 -25.97
N VAL A 4 1.89 1.03 -25.97
CA VAL A 4 0.87 0.62 -24.98
C VAL A 4 0.29 -0.77 -25.27
N ARG A 5 0.35 -1.26 -26.52
CA ARG A 5 -0.22 -2.58 -26.87
C ARG A 5 0.65 -3.75 -26.44
N HIS A 6 1.96 -3.57 -26.34
CA HIS A 6 2.92 -4.64 -26.07
C HIS A 6 3.46 -4.62 -24.65
N GLN A 7 2.87 -3.85 -23.75
CA GLN A 7 3.33 -3.79 -22.37
C GLN A 7 2.19 -4.04 -21.40
N ARG A 8 2.51 -4.74 -20.30
CA ARG A 8 1.58 -4.97 -19.20
C ARG A 8 2.30 -4.78 -17.88
N PHE A 9 1.69 -3.98 -17.01
CA PHE A 9 2.15 -3.83 -15.64
C PHE A 9 1.47 -4.88 -14.75
N ILE A 10 2.27 -5.60 -13.98
CA ILE A 10 1.84 -6.54 -12.95
C ILE A 10 1.97 -5.84 -11.61
N HIS A 11 0.82 -5.62 -10.97
CA HIS A 11 0.78 -5.05 -9.62
C HIS A 11 1.47 -5.98 -8.62
N PRO A 12 2.18 -5.41 -7.63
CA PRO A 12 2.78 -6.21 -6.58
C PRO A 12 1.68 -6.79 -5.69
N ASN A 13 1.83 -8.03 -5.26
CA ASN A 13 0.89 -8.71 -4.38
C ASN A 13 1.54 -8.86 -2.99
N PRO A 14 0.89 -8.47 -1.87
CA PRO A 14 1.49 -8.62 -0.55
C PRO A 14 1.66 -10.09 -0.17
N ASP A 15 2.88 -10.47 0.21
CA ASP A 15 3.19 -11.76 0.85
C ASP A 15 3.00 -11.67 2.36
N SER A 16 3.39 -10.54 2.96
CA SER A 16 3.14 -10.22 4.36
C SER A 16 2.64 -8.79 4.50
N ALA A 17 1.47 -8.63 5.12
CA ALA A 17 0.81 -7.33 5.27
C ALA A 17 0.05 -7.23 6.61
N THR A 18 0.74 -7.51 7.72
CA THR A 18 0.16 -7.40 9.07
C THR A 18 -0.34 -5.97 9.31
N LEU A 19 -1.59 -5.84 9.76
CA LEU A 19 -2.19 -4.55 10.04
C LEU A 19 -1.50 -3.82 11.20
N PRO A 20 -1.51 -2.48 11.21
CA PRO A 20 -1.04 -1.73 12.36
C PRO A 20 -1.88 -2.02 13.61
N VAL A 21 -1.28 -1.76 14.76
CA VAL A 21 -1.90 -2.02 16.07
C VAL A 21 -2.49 -0.72 16.60
N TYR A 22 -3.70 -0.78 17.18
CA TYR A 22 -4.26 0.38 17.87
C TYR A 22 -3.38 0.75 19.07
N PRO A 23 -2.89 2.00 19.21
CA PRO A 23 -2.05 2.39 20.34
C PRO A 23 -2.77 2.23 21.69
N GLU A 24 -2.23 1.39 22.58
CA GLU A 24 -2.88 1.02 23.84
C GLU A 24 -3.10 2.23 24.78
N ASP A 25 -2.19 3.21 24.75
CA ASP A 25 -2.28 4.47 25.51
C ASP A 25 -3.47 5.33 25.07
N ARG A 26 -4.03 5.09 23.87
CA ARG A 26 -5.18 5.81 23.32
C ARG A 26 -6.50 5.10 23.55
N LEU A 27 -6.50 3.83 23.95
CA LEU A 27 -7.73 3.10 24.27
C LEU A 27 -8.60 3.79 25.34
N PRO A 28 -8.05 4.27 26.48
CA PRO A 28 -8.85 4.92 27.52
C PRO A 28 -9.56 6.21 27.04
N LEU A 29 -9.06 6.85 25.98
CA LEU A 29 -9.61 8.10 25.46
C LEU A 29 -10.93 7.91 24.69
N ARG A 30 -11.28 6.66 24.32
CA ARG A 30 -12.52 6.33 23.61
C ARG A 30 -12.80 7.24 22.41
N LEU A 31 -11.75 7.48 21.62
CA LEU A 31 -11.80 8.36 20.45
C LEU A 31 -12.77 7.81 19.40
N ASP A 32 -13.40 8.72 18.66
CA ASP A 32 -14.06 8.39 17.40
C ASP A 32 -13.05 7.74 16.42
N PRO A 33 -13.54 7.00 15.40
CA PRO A 33 -12.65 6.34 14.45
C PRO A 33 -11.64 7.30 13.81
N VAL A 34 -10.36 6.94 13.89
CA VAL A 34 -9.25 7.71 13.33
C VAL A 34 -8.78 7.06 12.04
N VAL A 35 -8.69 7.83 10.97
CA VAL A 35 -8.12 7.36 9.70
C VAL A 35 -6.73 7.95 9.52
N VAL A 36 -5.78 7.10 9.15
CA VAL A 36 -4.40 7.48 8.82
C VAL A 36 -4.04 6.92 7.46
N CYS A 37 -3.40 7.73 6.62
CA CYS A 37 -2.85 7.28 5.35
C CYS A 37 -1.33 7.23 5.33
N VAL A 38 -0.82 6.27 4.58
CA VAL A 38 0.60 6.02 4.40
C VAL A 38 0.87 5.74 2.92
N ASP A 39 1.89 6.39 2.38
CA ASP A 39 2.51 5.98 1.12
C ASP A 39 3.67 5.04 1.41
N ALA A 40 3.65 3.87 0.77
CA ALA A 40 4.72 2.88 0.82
C ALA A 40 5.45 2.85 -0.53
N VAL A 41 6.76 3.02 -0.52
CA VAL A 41 7.63 2.79 -1.67
C VAL A 41 8.15 1.36 -1.58
N ILE A 42 7.77 0.54 -2.55
CA ILE A 42 8.19 -0.84 -2.70
C ILE A 42 9.30 -0.86 -3.75
N ASP A 43 10.46 -1.40 -3.39
CA ASP A 43 11.59 -1.52 -4.30
C ASP A 43 11.42 -2.69 -5.29
N VAL A 44 12.43 -2.90 -6.13
CA VAL A 44 12.39 -3.92 -7.19
C VAL A 44 12.49 -5.34 -6.64
N GLU A 45 12.89 -5.51 -5.38
CA GLU A 45 12.91 -6.77 -4.66
C GLU A 45 11.60 -7.06 -3.91
N GLY A 46 10.65 -6.11 -3.91
CA GLY A 46 9.36 -6.26 -3.22
C GLY A 46 9.41 -5.90 -1.74
N LEU A 47 10.46 -5.20 -1.29
CA LEU A 47 10.61 -4.72 0.08
C LEU A 47 10.16 -3.26 0.19
N VAL A 48 9.59 -2.90 1.34
CA VAL A 48 9.23 -1.50 1.60
C VAL A 48 10.49 -0.70 1.96
N SER A 49 11.01 0.06 1.00
CA SER A 49 12.20 0.90 1.16
C SER A 49 11.90 2.23 1.87
N ALA A 50 10.66 2.73 1.77
CA ALA A 50 10.21 3.91 2.50
C ALA A 50 8.71 3.82 2.83
N ALA A 51 8.34 4.36 3.99
CA ALA A 51 6.95 4.60 4.36
C ALA A 51 6.83 6.00 4.96
N VAL A 52 5.92 6.80 4.41
CA VAL A 52 5.69 8.19 4.82
C VAL A 52 4.21 8.48 5.03
N PRO A 53 3.85 9.34 6.00
CA PRO A 53 2.46 9.74 6.16
C PRO A 53 1.99 10.51 4.93
N ARG A 54 0.80 10.17 4.45
CA ARG A 54 0.12 10.92 3.37
C ARG A 54 -0.90 11.86 3.99
N SER A 55 -0.80 13.14 3.64
CA SER A 55 -1.76 14.17 4.04
C SER A 55 -2.30 14.82 2.77
N ASP A 56 -3.53 14.46 2.41
CA ASP A 56 -4.31 15.06 1.34
C ASP A 56 -5.77 15.21 1.79
N ASP A 57 -6.59 15.94 1.03
CA ASP A 57 -7.99 16.20 1.40
C ASP A 57 -8.82 14.90 1.50
N ALA A 58 -8.42 13.84 0.78
CA ALA A 58 -9.05 12.53 0.85
C ALA A 58 -8.66 11.75 2.11
N CYS A 59 -7.64 12.20 2.84
CA CYS A 59 -7.14 11.56 4.06
C CYS A 59 -6.77 12.56 5.16
N ALA A 60 -7.62 13.55 5.37
CA ALA A 60 -7.51 14.44 6.52
C ALA A 60 -8.11 13.77 7.78
N PRO A 61 -7.37 13.64 8.88
CA PRO A 61 -7.97 13.19 10.14
C PRO A 61 -8.97 14.25 10.66
N PRO A 62 -9.93 13.85 11.52
CA PRO A 62 -10.84 14.81 12.15
C PRO A 62 -10.05 15.89 12.91
N ALA A 63 -10.48 17.14 12.78
CA ALA A 63 -9.82 18.28 13.42
C ALA A 63 -9.79 18.10 14.95
N GLY A 64 -8.64 18.43 15.56
CA GLY A 64 -8.46 18.40 17.02
C GLY A 64 -8.07 17.05 17.62
N ILE A 65 -7.87 16.01 16.80
CA ILE A 65 -7.34 14.73 17.25
C ILE A 65 -5.81 14.69 17.09
N ASP A 66 -5.09 14.36 18.17
CA ASP A 66 -3.67 14.00 18.10
C ASP A 66 -3.52 12.60 17.46
N THR A 67 -3.08 12.56 16.20
CA THR A 67 -2.93 11.33 15.43
C THR A 67 -1.53 10.74 15.47
N ALA A 68 -0.58 11.34 16.19
CA ALA A 68 0.84 10.97 16.10
C ALA A 68 1.10 9.49 16.43
N ALA A 69 0.45 8.95 17.46
CA ALA A 69 0.57 7.54 17.84
C ALA A 69 0.01 6.58 16.77
N PHE A 70 -1.12 6.94 16.15
CA PHE A 70 -1.73 6.15 15.07
C PHE A 70 -0.85 6.16 13.81
N VAL A 71 -0.28 7.32 13.47
CA VAL A 71 0.69 7.47 12.37
C VAL A 71 1.92 6.62 12.63
N ALA A 72 2.51 6.69 13.83
CA ALA A 72 3.68 5.88 14.17
C ALA A 72 3.40 4.37 14.04
N SER A 73 2.24 3.91 14.52
CA SER A 73 1.83 2.51 14.39
C SER A 73 1.66 2.08 12.92
N ALA A 74 0.97 2.90 12.11
CA ALA A 74 0.79 2.64 10.68
C ALA A 74 2.13 2.53 9.94
N LEU A 75 3.05 3.47 10.18
CA LEU A 75 4.37 3.45 9.56
C LEU A 75 5.21 2.25 9.99
N ALA A 76 5.17 1.88 11.27
CA ALA A 76 5.90 0.72 11.78
C ALA A 76 5.43 -0.58 11.12
N ALA A 77 4.12 -0.77 10.98
CA ALA A 77 3.55 -1.95 10.33
C ALA A 77 3.92 -2.00 8.84
N VAL A 78 3.70 -0.91 8.10
CA VAL A 78 3.94 -0.85 6.65
C VAL A 78 5.41 -1.09 6.30
N ARG A 79 6.36 -0.60 7.10
CA ARG A 79 7.80 -0.87 6.89
C ARG A 79 8.18 -2.34 7.01
N GLY A 80 7.38 -3.14 7.72
CA GLY A 80 7.60 -4.57 7.88
C GLY A 80 6.96 -5.43 6.79
N TRP A 81 6.27 -4.83 5.82
CA TRP A 81 5.59 -5.57 4.76
C TRP A 81 6.53 -6.03 3.66
N THR A 82 6.14 -7.11 3.01
CA THR A 82 6.85 -7.69 1.86
C THR A 82 5.86 -8.06 0.76
N TYR A 83 6.32 -8.00 -0.48
CA TYR A 83 5.51 -8.20 -1.67
C TYR A 83 6.22 -9.09 -2.67
N ALA A 84 5.42 -9.82 -3.45
CA ALA A 84 5.85 -10.22 -4.77
C ALA A 84 6.15 -8.94 -5.59
N PRO A 85 7.35 -8.82 -6.20
CA PRO A 85 7.74 -7.61 -6.91
C PRO A 85 6.75 -7.21 -8.01
N ALA A 86 6.62 -5.91 -8.24
CA ALA A 86 5.91 -5.43 -9.40
C ALA A 86 6.76 -5.62 -10.67
N LEU A 87 6.13 -5.96 -11.79
CA LEU A 87 6.81 -6.21 -13.05
C LEU A 87 6.22 -5.37 -14.17
N LEU A 88 7.06 -4.88 -15.07
CA LEU A 88 6.65 -4.42 -16.38
C LEU A 88 7.05 -5.49 -17.40
N CYS A 89 6.07 -6.19 -17.94
CA CYS A 89 6.26 -7.09 -19.07
C CYS A 89 6.26 -6.28 -20.36
N VAL A 90 7.24 -6.52 -21.23
CA VAL A 90 7.29 -5.96 -22.58
C VAL A 90 7.41 -7.11 -23.56
N ALA A 91 6.39 -7.30 -24.39
CA ALA A 91 6.39 -8.27 -25.47
C ALA A 91 7.14 -7.73 -26.71
N PRO A 92 7.65 -8.62 -27.58
CA PRO A 92 8.19 -8.24 -28.88
C PRO A 92 7.21 -7.44 -29.74
N GLU A 93 7.71 -6.61 -30.67
CA GLU A 93 6.86 -5.74 -31.51
C GLU A 93 5.92 -6.52 -32.45
N ASP A 94 6.25 -7.77 -32.77
CA ASP A 94 5.47 -8.67 -33.60
C ASP A 94 4.51 -9.55 -32.79
N PHE A 95 4.42 -9.36 -31.47
CA PHE A 95 3.50 -10.11 -30.63
C PHE A 95 2.04 -9.80 -31.01
N VAL A 96 1.30 -10.86 -31.32
CA VAL A 96 -0.14 -10.80 -31.58
C VAL A 96 -0.86 -11.63 -30.51
N GLY A 97 -1.39 -10.95 -29.50
CA GLY A 97 -2.15 -11.55 -28.41
C GLY A 97 -2.62 -10.50 -27.40
N ASP A 98 -3.42 -10.95 -26.43
CA ASP A 98 -4.08 -10.05 -25.46
C ASP A 98 -3.28 -9.88 -24.15
N ASP A 99 -2.27 -10.73 -23.91
CA ASP A 99 -1.46 -10.70 -22.69
C ASP A 99 0.05 -10.65 -23.02
N PRO A 100 0.65 -9.46 -23.00
CA PRO A 100 2.08 -9.28 -23.24
C PRO A 100 2.99 -10.07 -22.30
N CYS A 101 2.53 -10.41 -21.08
CA CYS A 101 3.33 -11.20 -20.13
C CYS A 101 3.45 -12.68 -20.53
N MET A 102 2.60 -13.17 -21.43
CA MET A 102 2.60 -14.56 -21.91
C MET A 102 3.31 -14.72 -23.25
N ALA A 103 3.86 -13.64 -23.81
CA ALA A 103 4.57 -13.66 -25.09
C ALA A 103 5.86 -14.50 -25.01
N GLU A 104 6.18 -15.22 -26.08
CA GLU A 104 7.50 -15.80 -26.23
C GLU A 104 8.54 -14.66 -26.28
N HIS A 105 9.66 -14.82 -25.57
CA HIS A 105 10.70 -13.79 -25.42
C HIS A 105 10.25 -12.48 -24.77
N VAL A 106 9.20 -12.53 -23.93
CA VAL A 106 8.85 -11.38 -23.06
C VAL A 106 10.04 -10.95 -22.20
N VAL A 107 10.20 -9.64 -22.07
CA VAL A 107 11.14 -9.04 -21.11
C VAL A 107 10.37 -8.61 -19.87
N GLU A 108 10.66 -9.24 -18.73
CA GLU A 108 10.10 -8.86 -17.44
C GLU A 108 11.08 -7.94 -16.70
N THR A 109 10.65 -6.72 -16.41
CA THR A 109 11.46 -5.73 -15.69
C THR A 109 10.88 -5.45 -14.31
N PRO A 110 11.56 -5.87 -13.23
CA PRO A 110 11.21 -5.45 -11.87
C PRO A 110 11.14 -3.93 -11.76
N THR A 111 10.04 -3.43 -11.21
CA THR A 111 9.71 -2.01 -11.21
C THR A 111 9.35 -1.56 -9.80
N ALA A 112 10.09 -0.59 -9.27
CA ALA A 112 9.76 0.03 -8.00
C ALA A 112 8.45 0.83 -8.13
N VAL A 113 7.58 0.73 -7.13
CA VAL A 113 6.28 1.40 -7.14
C VAL A 113 5.97 2.06 -5.81
N ARG A 114 5.03 3.01 -5.86
CA ARG A 114 4.44 3.60 -4.68
C ARG A 114 2.98 3.19 -4.58
N LEU A 115 2.59 2.61 -3.44
CA LEU A 115 1.21 2.27 -3.11
C LEU A 115 0.71 3.14 -1.96
N SER A 116 -0.56 3.51 -2.00
CA SER A 116 -1.17 4.37 -0.99
C SER A 116 -2.17 3.57 -0.17
N TYR A 117 -2.02 3.60 1.15
CA TYR A 117 -2.88 2.88 2.08
C TYR A 117 -3.64 3.85 2.98
N ALA A 118 -4.86 3.46 3.37
CA ALA A 118 -5.61 4.09 4.44
C ALA A 118 -5.97 3.03 5.48
N PHE A 119 -5.79 3.36 6.76
CA PHE A 119 -6.15 2.51 7.89
C PHE A 119 -7.14 3.23 8.77
N ARG A 120 -8.24 2.55 9.11
CA ARG A 120 -9.17 3.01 10.13
C ARG A 120 -8.87 2.30 11.44
N PHE A 121 -8.61 3.09 12.46
CA PHE A 121 -8.50 2.67 13.85
C PHE A 121 -9.82 3.02 14.55
N SER A 122 -10.51 2.01 15.05
CA SER A 122 -11.73 2.17 15.83
C SER A 122 -11.66 1.35 17.11
N GLN A 123 -12.59 1.57 18.02
CA GLN A 123 -12.74 0.73 19.20
C GLN A 123 -14.22 0.59 19.57
N SER A 124 -14.57 -0.57 20.12
CA SER A 124 -15.90 -0.83 20.67
C SER A 124 -15.74 -1.37 22.09
N ALA A 125 -16.31 -0.65 23.06
CA ALA A 125 -16.21 -1.00 24.49
C ALA A 125 -14.76 -1.26 24.98
N GLY A 126 -13.78 -0.50 24.47
CA GLY A 126 -12.36 -0.68 24.81
C GLY A 126 -11.65 -1.80 24.04
N THR A 127 -12.34 -2.50 23.13
CA THR A 127 -11.73 -3.47 22.24
C THR A 127 -11.26 -2.76 20.96
N PRO A 128 -9.94 -2.75 20.65
CA PRO A 128 -9.44 -2.13 19.44
C PRO A 128 -9.83 -2.91 18.19
N GLN A 129 -10.04 -2.17 17.10
CA GLN A 129 -10.22 -2.70 15.76
C GLN A 129 -9.41 -1.86 14.77
N VAL A 130 -8.75 -2.54 13.83
CA VAL A 130 -7.99 -1.89 12.76
C VAL A 130 -8.32 -2.58 11.46
N GLU A 131 -8.63 -1.78 10.44
CA GLU A 131 -8.94 -2.26 9.11
C GLU A 131 -8.26 -1.39 8.05
N ARG A 132 -7.94 -1.99 6.90
CA ARG A 132 -7.61 -1.24 5.69
C ARG A 132 -8.89 -0.70 5.07
N VAL A 133 -8.86 0.54 4.60
CA VAL A 133 -10.00 1.19 3.95
C VAL A 133 -9.64 1.51 2.51
N GLY A 134 -10.54 1.20 1.58
CA GLY A 134 -10.33 1.41 0.15
C GLY A 134 -9.43 0.35 -0.50
N ALA A 135 -9.30 0.46 -1.83
CA ALA A 135 -8.28 -0.28 -2.57
C ALA A 135 -6.94 0.46 -2.47
N PRO A 136 -5.81 -0.26 -2.38
CA PRO A 136 -4.48 0.35 -2.46
C PRO A 136 -4.12 0.86 -3.86
#